data_AF-A0A352AZN6-F1
#
_entry.id   AF-A0A352AZN6-F1
#
_cell.length_a   1.000
_cell.length_b   1.000
_cell.length_c   1.000
_cell.angle_alpha   90.00
_cell.angle_beta   90.00
_cell.angle_gamma   90.00
#
_symmetry.space_group_name_H-M   'P 1'
#
loop_
_entity.id
_entity.type
_entity.pdbx_description
1 polymer ?
#
loop_
_entity_poly.entity_id
_entity_poly.type
_entity_poly.pdbx_seq_one_letter_code
_entity_poly.pdbx_strand_id
1 'polypeptide(L)'
;MTSGEIVGIVLAASVALFVILLGVPLVKLGKLLDESAATVRTFNNEFAPILSEAKITLAEANKQLKRVDKITEDVEQVTTNISSMVAVFTASVGAPLTKVAGILQGALKVFGKRR
;
A
#
# COMPACT_ATOMS: atom_id res chain seq x y z
N MET A 1 -70.38 6.80 -44.79
CA MET A 1 -69.15 6.34 -44.11
C MET A 1 -68.97 4.87 -44.44
N THR A 2 -67.92 4.53 -45.15
CA THR A 2 -67.59 3.12 -45.45
C THR A 2 -66.97 2.49 -44.20
N SER A 3 -67.16 1.19 -43.98
CA SER A 3 -66.61 0.48 -42.81
C SER A 3 -65.08 0.63 -42.69
N GLY A 4 -64.37 0.79 -43.81
CA GLY A 4 -62.93 1.03 -43.84
C GLY A 4 -62.52 2.40 -43.25
N GLU A 5 -63.30 3.46 -43.47
CA GLU A 5 -62.99 4.80 -42.93
C GLU A 5 -63.08 4.83 -41.41
N ILE A 6 -64.09 4.15 -40.84
CA ILE A 6 -64.28 4.08 -39.38
C ILE A 6 -63.12 3.32 -38.73
N VAL A 7 -62.71 2.19 -39.32
CA VAL A 7 -61.56 1.41 -38.83
C VAL A 7 -60.28 2.23 -38.90
N GLY A 8 -60.04 2.97 -39.99
CA GLY A 8 -58.87 3.82 -40.15
C GLY A 8 -58.76 4.90 -39.07
N ILE A 9 -59.87 5.57 -38.73
CA ILE A 9 -59.89 6.61 -37.69
C ILE A 9 -59.62 6.01 -36.31
N VAL A 10 -60.24 4.87 -35.98
CA VAL A 10 -60.02 4.20 -34.69
C VAL A 10 -58.57 3.76 -34.54
N LEU A 11 -58.00 3.19 -35.60
CA LEU A 11 -56.61 2.71 -35.60
C LEU A 11 -55.63 3.88 -35.45
N ALA A 12 -55.84 4.98 -36.18
CA ALA A 12 -55.05 6.21 -36.04
C ALA A 12 -55.14 6.78 -34.61
N ALA A 13 -56.34 6.81 -34.03
CA ALA A 13 -56.53 7.29 -32.65
C ALA A 13 -55.82 6.39 -31.62
N SER A 14 -55.86 5.06 -31.78
CA SER A 14 -55.15 4.12 -30.90
C SER A 14 -53.64 4.28 -30.97
N VAL A 15 -53.08 4.45 -32.18
CA VAL A 15 -51.63 4.67 -32.35
C VAL A 15 -51.21 6.03 -31.78
N ALA A 16 -52.00 7.08 -32.00
CA ALA A 16 -51.73 8.40 -31.42
C ALA A 16 -51.71 8.34 -29.88
N LEU A 17 -52.68 7.65 -29.27
CA LEU A 17 -52.70 7.42 -27.82
C LEU A 17 -51.45 6.66 -27.35
N PHE A 18 -51.05 5.62 -28.09
CA PHE A 18 -49.87 4.81 -27.77
C PHE A 18 -48.58 5.62 -27.82
N VAL A 19 -48.41 6.51 -28.80
CA VAL A 19 -47.25 7.41 -28.90
C VAL A 19 -47.20 8.37 -27.71
N ILE A 20 -48.34 8.94 -27.30
CA ILE A 20 -48.41 9.81 -26.13
C ILE A 20 -48.04 9.03 -24.85
N LEU A 21 -48.54 7.80 -24.72
CA LEU A 21 -48.24 6.93 -23.59
C LEU A 21 -46.74 6.57 -23.53
N LEU A 22 -46.10 6.29 -24.67
CA LEU A 22 -44.67 6.00 -24.76
C LEU A 22 -43.78 7.24 -24.60
N GLY A 23 -44.31 8.45 -24.79
CA GLY A 23 -43.53 9.68 -24.55
C GLY A 23 -42.98 9.75 -23.12
N VAL A 24 -43.78 9.35 -22.12
CA VAL A 24 -43.38 9.38 -20.71
C VAL A 24 -42.18 8.47 -20.40
N PRO A 25 -42.19 7.16 -20.72
CA PRO A 25 -41.03 6.29 -20.46
C PRO A 25 -39.80 6.71 -21.27
N LEU A 26 -39.95 7.20 -22.50
CA LEU A 26 -38.80 7.68 -23.29
C LEU A 26 -38.12 8.89 -22.66
N VAL A 27 -38.91 9.87 -22.19
CA VAL A 27 -38.36 11.04 -21.49
C VAL A 27 -37.70 10.63 -20.18
N LYS A 28 -38.29 9.69 -19.42
CA LYS A 28 -37.65 9.15 -18.21
C LYS A 28 -36.33 8.46 -18.51
N LEU A 29 -36.26 7.63 -19.56
CA LEU A 29 -35.04 6.97 -19.99
C LEU A 29 -33.95 7.97 -20.37
N GLY A 30 -34.29 9.02 -21.13
CA GLY A 30 -33.36 10.10 -21.44
C GLY A 30 -32.76 10.73 -20.18
N LYS A 31 -33.62 11.09 -19.21
CA LYS A 31 -33.16 11.64 -17.92
C LYS A 31 -32.28 10.68 -17.12
N LEU A 32 -32.59 9.37 -17.14
CA LEU A 32 -31.77 8.37 -16.45
C LEU A 32 -30.38 8.23 -17.08
N LEU A 33 -30.30 8.32 -18.42
CA LEU A 33 -29.02 8.32 -19.12
C LEU A 33 -28.22 9.59 -18.82
N ASP A 34 -28.89 10.75 -18.76
CA ASP A 34 -28.25 12.02 -18.39
C ASP A 34 -27.70 11.98 -16.96
N GLU A 35 -28.48 11.45 -16.00
CA GLU A 35 -28.05 11.29 -14.61
C GLU A 35 -26.91 10.28 -14.47
N SER A 36 -26.96 9.19 -15.24
CA SER A 36 -25.88 8.20 -15.29
C SER A 36 -24.60 8.82 -15.86
N ALA A 37 -24.71 9.63 -16.91
CA ALA A 37 -23.58 10.35 -17.48
C ALA A 37 -23.01 11.39 -16.50
N ALA A 38 -23.85 12.10 -15.77
CA ALA A 38 -23.45 13.01 -14.71
C ALA A 38 -22.72 12.27 -13.58
N THR A 39 -23.26 11.14 -13.13
CA THR A 39 -22.66 10.29 -12.09
C THR A 39 -21.29 9.80 -12.51
N VAL A 40 -21.13 9.31 -13.75
CA VAL A 40 -19.84 8.87 -14.29
C VAL A 40 -18.83 10.02 -14.33
N ARG A 41 -19.26 11.22 -14.73
CA ARG A 41 -18.39 12.41 -14.72
C ARG A 41 -17.94 12.78 -13.31
N THR A 42 -18.86 12.80 -12.34
CA THR A 42 -18.53 13.06 -10.94
C THR A 42 -17.57 12.01 -10.39
N PHE A 43 -17.85 10.73 -10.62
CA PHE A 43 -16.99 9.63 -10.21
C PHE A 43 -15.59 9.77 -10.81
N ASN A 44 -15.46 10.08 -12.11
CA ASN A 44 -14.15 10.28 -12.71
C ASN A 44 -13.40 11.50 -12.09
N ASN A 45 -14.10 12.61 -11.89
CA ASN A 45 -13.52 13.82 -11.31
C ASN A 45 -13.05 13.62 -9.85
N GLU A 46 -13.75 12.77 -9.08
CA GLU A 46 -13.39 12.46 -7.69
C GLU A 46 -12.33 11.35 -7.58
N PHE A 47 -12.35 10.34 -8.46
CA PHE A 47 -11.39 9.23 -8.40
C PHE A 47 -10.04 9.54 -9.03
N ALA A 48 -9.97 10.41 -10.05
CA ALA A 48 -8.72 10.84 -10.65
C ALA A 48 -7.72 11.41 -9.62
N PRO A 49 -8.09 12.35 -8.72
CA PRO A 49 -7.17 12.84 -7.69
C PRO A 49 -6.81 11.76 -6.67
N ILE A 50 -7.75 10.93 -6.23
CA ILE A 50 -7.47 9.83 -5.28
C ILE A 50 -6.42 8.87 -5.86
N LEU A 51 -6.54 8.50 -7.13
CA LEU A 51 -5.59 7.61 -7.78
C LEU A 51 -4.21 8.28 -7.94
N SER A 52 -4.18 9.59 -8.19
CA SER A 52 -2.94 10.38 -8.22
C SER A 52 -2.26 10.42 -6.84
N GLU A 53 -3.02 10.68 -5.77
CA GLU A 53 -2.52 10.67 -4.39
C GLU A 53 -2.05 9.28 -3.94
N ALA A 54 -2.76 8.22 -4.32
CA ALA A 54 -2.35 6.85 -4.07
C ALA A 54 -1.02 6.54 -4.76
N LYS A 55 -0.84 6.99 -6.02
CA LYS A 55 0.42 6.87 -6.74
C LYS A 55 1.56 7.62 -6.04
N ILE A 56 1.31 8.84 -5.56
CA ILE A 56 2.29 9.63 -4.80
C ILE A 56 2.66 8.91 -3.50
N THR A 57 1.66 8.45 -2.73
CA THR A 57 1.84 7.70 -1.49
C THR A 57 2.65 6.42 -1.72
N LEU A 58 2.33 5.65 -2.76
CA LEU A 58 3.08 4.45 -3.13
C LEU A 58 4.52 4.78 -3.56
N ALA A 59 4.72 5.87 -4.29
CA ALA A 59 6.06 6.32 -4.65
C ALA A 59 6.88 6.71 -3.41
N GLU A 60 6.27 7.38 -2.44
CA GLU A 60 6.92 7.79 -1.21
C GLU A 60 7.19 6.58 -0.28
N ALA A 61 6.23 5.66 -0.15
CA ALA A 61 6.42 4.40 0.55
C ALA A 61 7.59 3.61 -0.06
N ASN A 62 7.69 3.52 -1.39
CA ASN A 62 8.84 2.89 -2.05
C ASN A 62 10.18 3.59 -1.74
N LYS A 63 10.22 4.93 -1.67
CA LYS A 63 11.44 5.64 -1.25
C LYS A 63 11.81 5.33 0.19
N GLN A 64 10.81 5.26 1.08
CA GLN A 64 11.02 4.91 2.48
C GLN A 64 11.54 3.48 2.63
N LEU A 65 11.00 2.52 1.87
CA LEU A 65 11.52 1.15 1.84
C LEU A 65 12.99 1.12 1.41
N LYS A 66 13.35 1.80 0.31
CA LYS A 66 14.77 1.92 -0.10
C LYS A 66 15.67 2.55 0.96
N ARG A 67 15.14 3.49 1.75
CA ARG A 67 15.88 4.11 2.86
C ARG A 67 16.06 3.12 4.00
N VAL A 68 15.05 2.33 4.33
CA VAL A 68 15.13 1.26 5.33
C VAL A 68 16.15 0.22 4.91
N ASP A 69 16.15 -0.22 3.65
CA ASP A 69 17.14 -1.16 3.13
C ASP A 69 18.57 -0.64 3.33
N LYS A 70 18.81 0.64 3.03
CA LYS A 70 20.11 1.28 3.30
C LYS A 70 20.47 1.31 4.78
N ILE A 71 19.53 1.65 5.66
CA ILE A 71 19.77 1.64 7.11
C ILE A 71 20.11 0.23 7.58
N THR A 72 19.44 -0.80 7.05
CA THR A 72 19.74 -2.19 7.35
C THR A 72 21.16 -2.56 6.91
N GLU A 73 21.59 -2.14 5.72
CA GLU A 73 22.97 -2.33 5.24
C GLU A 73 23.99 -1.59 6.14
N ASP A 74 23.73 -0.33 6.48
CA ASP A 74 24.59 0.46 7.38
C ASP A 74 24.69 -0.22 8.76
N VAL A 75 23.59 -0.77 9.28
CA VAL A 75 23.55 -1.50 10.56
C VAL A 75 24.33 -2.81 10.49
N GLU A 76 24.25 -3.54 9.38
CA GLU A 76 25.05 -4.75 9.16
C GLU A 76 26.56 -4.43 9.20
N GLN A 77 26.97 -3.36 8.51
CA GLN A 77 28.35 -2.89 8.50
C GLN A 77 28.81 -2.44 9.90
N VAL A 78 28.01 -1.64 10.60
CA VAL A 78 28.31 -1.20 11.97
C VAL A 78 28.43 -2.40 12.92
N THR A 79 27.53 -3.38 12.81
CA THR A 79 27.57 -4.59 13.64
C THR A 79 28.84 -5.40 13.37
N THR A 80 29.24 -5.54 12.11
CA THR A 80 30.49 -6.22 11.70
C THR A 80 31.73 -5.49 12.23
N ASN A 81 31.75 -4.17 12.12
CA ASN A 81 32.83 -3.33 12.64
C ASN A 81 32.93 -3.44 14.17
N ILE A 82 31.80 -3.41 14.88
CA ILE A 82 31.76 -3.60 16.33
C ILE A 82 32.25 -5.00 16.71
N SER A 83 31.81 -6.06 16.02
CA SER A 83 32.29 -7.42 16.27
C SER A 83 33.82 -7.51 16.13
N SER A 84 34.37 -6.86 15.09
CA SER A 84 35.80 -6.76 14.86
C SER A 84 36.51 -5.98 15.98
N MET A 85 35.95 -4.85 16.42
CA MET A 85 36.47 -4.08 17.55
C MET A 85 36.47 -4.88 18.85
N VAL A 86 35.39 -5.61 19.13
CA VAL A 86 35.28 -6.50 20.30
C VAL A 86 36.32 -7.60 20.21
N ALA A 87 36.51 -8.23 19.05
CA ALA A 87 37.54 -9.25 18.86
C ALA A 87 38.95 -8.70 19.13
N VAL A 88 39.27 -7.50 18.61
CA VAL A 88 40.54 -6.82 18.87
C VAL A 88 40.71 -6.48 20.35
N PHE A 89 39.66 -5.97 21.01
CA PHE A 89 39.68 -5.69 22.43
C PHE A 89 39.89 -6.97 23.25
N THR A 90 39.16 -8.04 22.97
CA THR A 90 39.32 -9.35 23.62
C THR A 90 40.72 -9.91 23.38
N ALA A 91 41.29 -9.79 22.18
CA ALA A 91 42.67 -10.20 21.91
C ALA A 91 43.69 -9.37 22.70
N SER A 92 43.45 -8.05 22.83
CA SER A 92 44.35 -7.12 23.51
C SER A 92 44.34 -7.28 25.03
N VAL A 93 43.18 -7.55 25.62
CA VAL A 93 43.02 -7.59 27.08
C VAL A 93 42.93 -9.02 27.62
N GLY A 94 42.39 -9.96 26.83
CA GLY A 94 42.20 -11.36 27.24
C GLY A 94 43.50 -12.10 27.49
N ALA A 95 44.45 -12.07 26.54
CA ALA A 95 45.72 -12.79 26.68
C ALA A 95 46.60 -12.28 27.84
N PRO A 96 46.70 -10.95 28.11
CA PRO A 96 47.37 -10.45 29.31
C PRO A 96 46.66 -10.82 30.60
N LEU A 97 45.33 -10.68 30.67
CA LEU A 97 44.56 -11.01 31.88
C LEU A 97 44.69 -12.48 32.27
N THR A 98 44.63 -13.41 31.31
CA THR A 98 44.82 -14.84 31.59
C THR A 98 46.22 -15.15 32.08
N LYS A 99 47.25 -14.45 31.57
CA LYS A 99 48.62 -14.57 32.06
C LYS A 99 48.74 -14.04 33.50
N VAL A 100 48.16 -12.88 33.82
CA VAL A 100 48.17 -12.31 35.18
C VAL A 100 47.45 -13.24 36.16
N ALA A 101 46.28 -13.75 35.80
CA ALA A 101 45.52 -14.70 36.62
C ALA A 101 46.31 -16.01 36.85
N GLY A 102 46.96 -16.53 35.82
CA GLY A 102 47.81 -17.73 35.93
C GLY A 102 49.02 -17.52 36.85
N ILE A 103 49.67 -16.36 36.78
CA ILE A 103 50.78 -15.99 37.68
C ILE A 103 50.29 -15.91 39.13
N LEU A 104 49.16 -15.24 39.37
CA LEU A 104 48.55 -15.14 40.70
C LEU A 104 48.18 -16.51 41.27
N GLN A 105 47.53 -17.37 40.49
CA GLN A 105 47.18 -18.72 40.95
C GLN A 105 48.41 -19.60 41.17
N GLY A 106 49.41 -19.52 40.29
CA GLY A 106 50.68 -20.24 40.46
C GLY A 106 51.39 -19.82 41.75
N ALA A 107 51.46 -18.51 42.03
CA ALA A 107 51.99 -17.97 43.27
C ALA A 107 51.21 -18.51 44.48
N LEU A 108 49.88 -18.39 44.48
CA LEU A 108 49.02 -18.90 45.56
C LEU A 108 49.21 -20.41 45.81
N LYS A 109 49.37 -21.22 44.75
CA LYS A 109 49.64 -22.67 44.86
C LYS A 109 50.99 -22.99 45.50
N VAL A 110 52.05 -22.25 45.15
CA VAL A 110 53.39 -22.44 45.73
C VAL A 110 53.41 -22.02 47.20
N PHE A 111 52.74 -20.92 47.55
CA PHE A 111 52.61 -20.48 48.94
C PHE A 111 51.71 -21.39 49.78
N GLY A 112 50.65 -21.97 49.19
CA GLY A 112 49.74 -22.89 49.88
C GLY A 112 50.30 -24.29 50.14
N LYS A 113 51.31 -24.75 49.36
CA LYS A 113 51.91 -26.09 49.49
C LYS A 113 53.07 -26.16 50.51
N ARG A 114 53.39 -25.04 51.19
CA ARG A 114 54.43 -24.94 52.23
C ARG A 114 53.89 -25.02 53.67
N ARG A 115 52.69 -25.55 53.86
CA ARG A 115 52.14 -25.90 55.18
C ARG A 115 51.87 -27.39 55.26
#